data_AF-A0A1Y1VN93-F1
#
_entry.id   AF-A0A1Y1VN93-F1
#
_cell.length_a   1.000
_cell.length_b   1.000
_cell.length_c   1.000
_cell.angle_alpha   90.00
_cell.angle_beta   90.00
_cell.angle_gamma   90.00
#
_symmetry.space_group_name_H-M   'P 1'
#
loop_
_entity.id
_entity.type
_entity.pdbx_description
1 polymer ?
#
loop_
_entity_poly.entity_id
_entity_poly.type
_entity_poly.pdbx_seq_one_letter_code
_entity_poly.pdbx_strand_id
1 'polypeptide(L)'
;MKISKIFTAISCFALSVNAGFWDNVERTELYELTEKSIPEMRITLPENTWKEMVQKAQITKQTQNTDFEVEADMKFIYEGNEEEYAINFKLGGKSSPEFSKPGYNIKIKGDKQTLHGTKNFRLRSDQREASMMRSKITTDILQKSGLIAIEVGYTELYVNDEYMGFWVISDSIKSKWIKRKFGDESKDIKTLYQCKNDGIRFNDGSAKKKCVNANSEYTDYMEPFNNFVDQVNAATTREDLEKIMDVDNFMKYMAWEWLMGTWDHFLGPYGHNLYWYQQPNGKWVYIPYDHDIELGQDLWTSFFKNKAYNKGSDIDFSNVSFKDFELDHPIIKILVHNDDTRFRELLGDIISKVFNPDTILAHIDDVKELISPYVKKDRETNAGRINKLGKDTGYTYEHFLLNTEYTYVYNTGAGLRGYGLKDWIRRRYNFAASYYGINTNSSSPEEKHKLIEPRPEPVSLPYKVKLTTQKINSKFSYISIENKLPDYTPDRNYSDDRVPVLGVNQYNLERKSSNVSPTEPTEPTQSTQPVEPTQSIEPDEECWSEVFGYKCCSKGCNSKVYLIDEAGYWGAENGEWCGIPTCNYESDECPGKKYGYPCCEKCDVFLTDKDGAWGVQNSNWCSVKDSCF
;
A
#
# COMPACT_ATOMS: atom_id res chain seq x y z
N MET A 1 31.18 5.65 57.91
CA MET A 1 30.31 4.48 57.59
C MET A 1 28.87 4.89 57.88
N LYS A 2 27.89 4.93 56.99
CA LYS A 2 27.75 4.69 55.55
C LYS A 2 26.69 5.70 55.07
N ILE A 3 26.90 6.23 53.87
CA ILE A 3 26.18 7.35 53.27
C ILE A 3 24.86 6.91 52.63
N SER A 4 23.90 7.83 52.70
CA SER A 4 22.56 7.86 52.10
C SER A 4 22.49 7.36 50.66
N LYS A 5 21.47 6.54 50.34
CA LYS A 5 21.09 6.21 48.96
C LYS A 5 20.07 7.23 48.47
N ILE A 6 20.50 8.11 47.58
CA ILE A 6 19.65 9.01 46.80
C ILE A 6 19.07 8.20 45.63
N PHE A 7 17.74 8.23 45.49
CA PHE A 7 17.02 7.80 44.29
C PHE A 7 17.26 8.85 43.20
N THR A 8 17.90 8.46 42.09
CA THR A 8 17.90 9.26 40.86
C THR A 8 16.97 8.56 39.88
N ALA A 9 15.79 9.14 39.70
CA ALA A 9 14.90 8.82 38.60
C ALA A 9 15.58 9.28 37.30
N ILE A 10 16.10 8.34 36.52
CA ILE A 10 16.53 8.59 35.15
C ILE A 10 15.26 8.53 34.30
N SER A 11 14.73 9.70 33.97
CA SER A 11 13.69 9.88 32.98
C SER A 11 14.27 9.52 31.62
N CYS A 12 14.04 8.30 31.15
CA CYS A 12 14.25 7.93 29.75
C CYS A 12 13.27 8.74 28.89
N PHE A 13 13.71 9.89 28.38
CA PHE A 13 13.09 10.48 27.21
C PHE A 13 13.47 9.60 26.02
N ALA A 14 12.60 8.64 25.68
CA ALA A 14 12.63 7.99 24.38
C ALA A 14 12.31 9.05 23.33
N LEU A 15 13.33 9.58 22.65
CA LEU A 15 13.14 10.33 21.42
C LEU A 15 12.78 9.30 20.34
N SER A 16 11.49 9.09 20.13
CA SER A 16 10.98 8.32 19.00
C SER A 16 11.36 9.05 17.71
N VAL A 17 12.37 8.55 16.99
CA VAL A 17 12.51 8.87 15.57
C VAL A 17 11.26 8.30 14.91
N ASN A 18 10.44 9.18 14.36
CA ASN A 18 9.15 8.76 13.83
C ASN A 18 9.39 7.89 12.58
N ALA A 19 9.03 6.61 12.66
CA ALA A 19 9.15 5.69 11.54
C ALA A 19 8.27 6.20 10.37
N GLY A 20 8.81 6.21 9.16
CA GLY A 20 8.05 6.52 7.96
C GLY A 20 6.96 5.47 7.71
N PHE A 21 5.87 5.87 7.05
CA PHE A 21 4.75 4.95 6.75
C PHE A 21 5.22 3.65 6.06
N TRP A 22 6.25 3.74 5.20
CA TRP A 22 6.78 2.62 4.43
C TRP A 22 7.95 1.88 5.07
N ASP A 23 8.35 2.25 6.29
CA ASP A 23 9.44 1.57 6.97
C ASP A 23 9.14 0.07 7.12
N ASN A 24 10.16 -0.75 6.85
CA ASN A 24 10.12 -2.23 6.84
C ASN A 24 9.19 -2.87 5.79
N VAL A 25 8.78 -2.13 4.76
CA VAL A 25 7.98 -2.67 3.63
C VAL A 25 8.74 -2.53 2.32
N GLU A 26 9.17 -3.66 1.74
CA GLU A 26 9.79 -3.69 0.40
C GLU A 26 8.72 -3.44 -0.67
N ARG A 27 8.94 -2.43 -1.53
CA ARG A 27 8.02 -2.09 -2.61
C ARG A 27 8.73 -2.13 -3.96
N THR A 28 7.94 -2.17 -5.03
CA THR A 28 8.54 -2.02 -6.36
C THR A 28 8.95 -0.56 -6.55
N GLU A 29 10.19 -0.36 -6.99
CA GLU A 29 10.85 0.95 -7.21
C GLU A 29 9.95 1.99 -7.90
N LEU A 30 9.22 1.65 -8.97
CA LEU A 30 8.30 2.59 -9.64
C LEU A 30 7.34 3.28 -8.65
N TYR A 31 6.75 2.49 -7.75
CA TYR A 31 5.75 3.01 -6.83
C TYR A 31 6.39 3.78 -5.68
N GLU A 32 7.60 3.40 -5.24
CA GLU A 32 8.38 4.18 -4.28
C GLU A 32 8.71 5.58 -4.80
N LEU A 33 9.07 5.69 -6.09
CA LEU A 33 9.30 6.98 -6.74
C LEU A 33 8.03 7.84 -6.73
N THR A 34 6.89 7.25 -7.09
CA THR A 34 5.61 7.96 -7.19
C THR A 34 5.02 8.42 -5.84
N GLU A 35 5.54 7.93 -4.70
CA GLU A 35 5.19 8.47 -3.38
C GLU A 35 5.90 9.79 -3.07
N LYS A 36 7.07 10.02 -3.67
CA LYS A 36 7.91 11.19 -3.36
C LYS A 36 7.54 12.37 -4.26
N SER A 37 7.29 12.09 -5.53
CA SER A 37 6.91 13.10 -6.52
C SER A 37 6.14 12.47 -7.68
N ILE A 38 5.32 13.28 -8.36
CA ILE A 38 4.46 12.81 -9.46
C ILE A 38 5.24 12.83 -10.78
N PRO A 39 5.55 11.68 -11.40
CA PRO A 39 6.19 11.64 -12.71
C PRO A 39 5.26 12.10 -13.84
N GLU A 40 5.87 12.39 -14.98
CA GLU A 40 5.17 12.54 -16.26
C GLU A 40 5.42 11.32 -17.15
N MET A 41 4.37 10.84 -17.82
CA MET A 41 4.48 9.91 -18.93
C MET A 41 4.08 10.64 -20.20
N ARG A 42 5.01 10.79 -21.14
CA ARG A 42 4.76 11.41 -22.45
C ARG A 42 4.79 10.36 -23.54
N ILE A 43 3.65 10.09 -24.14
CA ILE A 43 3.49 9.10 -25.20
C ILE A 43 3.50 9.81 -26.56
N THR A 44 4.29 9.28 -27.49
CA THR A 44 4.36 9.74 -28.88
C THR A 44 3.94 8.63 -29.82
N LEU A 45 2.99 8.93 -30.70
CA LEU A 45 2.48 8.00 -31.71
C LEU A 45 1.95 8.74 -32.95
N PRO A 46 1.83 8.08 -34.11
CA PRO A 46 1.31 8.71 -35.32
C PRO A 46 -0.09 9.32 -35.09
N GLU A 47 -0.28 10.55 -35.57
CA GLU A 47 -1.51 11.31 -35.33
C GLU A 47 -2.79 10.60 -35.81
N ASN A 48 -2.72 9.87 -36.93
CA ASN A 48 -3.86 9.09 -37.41
C ASN A 48 -4.23 7.92 -36.48
N THR A 49 -3.21 7.31 -35.86
CA THR A 49 -3.39 6.24 -34.89
C THR A 49 -4.03 6.76 -33.60
N TRP A 50 -3.60 7.94 -33.14
CA TRP A 50 -4.24 8.60 -32.00
C TRP A 50 -5.71 8.95 -32.27
N LYS A 51 -6.01 9.52 -33.45
CA LYS A 51 -7.39 9.80 -33.87
C LYS A 51 -8.27 8.56 -33.90
N GLU A 52 -7.74 7.42 -34.37
CA GLU A 52 -8.47 6.15 -34.34
C GLU A 52 -8.75 5.68 -32.91
N MET A 53 -7.78 5.81 -32.00
CA MET A 53 -7.97 5.50 -30.58
C MET A 53 -9.11 6.34 -29.98
N VAL A 54 -9.09 7.66 -30.22
CA VAL A 54 -10.13 8.59 -29.76
C VAL A 54 -11.49 8.22 -30.37
N GLN A 55 -11.55 7.84 -31.64
CA GLN A 55 -12.79 7.40 -32.28
C GLN A 55 -13.34 6.13 -31.62
N LYS A 56 -12.49 5.14 -31.35
CA LYS A 56 -12.89 3.88 -30.69
C LYS A 56 -13.29 4.06 -29.24
N ALA A 57 -12.79 5.10 -28.58
CA ALA A 57 -13.21 5.48 -27.24
C ALA A 57 -14.65 6.03 -27.18
N GLN A 58 -15.27 6.40 -28.30
CA GLN A 58 -16.63 6.97 -28.32
C GLN A 58 -17.69 5.88 -28.10
N ILE A 59 -17.91 5.47 -26.86
CA ILE A 59 -18.90 4.46 -26.50
C ILE A 59 -19.82 4.91 -25.35
N THR A 60 -21.01 4.31 -25.29
CA THR A 60 -22.00 4.53 -24.21
C THR A 60 -22.26 3.27 -23.39
N LYS A 61 -21.88 2.10 -23.92
CA LYS A 61 -22.10 0.78 -23.32
C LYS A 61 -20.85 -0.07 -23.49
N GLN A 62 -20.48 -0.83 -22.46
CA GLN A 62 -19.32 -1.72 -22.47
C GLN A 62 -19.33 -2.75 -23.61
N THR A 63 -20.51 -3.13 -24.13
CA THR A 63 -20.65 -4.06 -25.26
C THR A 63 -20.15 -3.48 -26.59
N GLN A 64 -19.97 -2.17 -26.67
CA GLN A 64 -19.42 -1.47 -27.84
C GLN A 64 -17.89 -1.39 -27.78
N ASN A 65 -17.28 -1.78 -26.65
CA ASN A 65 -15.84 -1.72 -26.48
C ASN A 65 -15.15 -2.64 -27.49
N THR A 66 -14.12 -2.13 -28.15
CA THR A 66 -13.32 -2.90 -29.11
C THR A 66 -11.88 -2.89 -28.66
N ASP A 67 -11.24 -4.06 -28.66
CA ASP A 67 -9.82 -4.17 -28.35
C ASP A 67 -9.02 -3.34 -29.37
N PHE A 68 -8.25 -2.36 -28.87
CA PHE A 68 -7.41 -1.50 -29.68
C PHE A 68 -6.08 -1.23 -29.00
N GLU A 69 -5.02 -1.77 -29.57
CA GLU A 69 -3.63 -1.69 -29.08
C GLU A 69 -2.73 -1.23 -30.22
N VAL A 70 -1.78 -0.36 -29.91
CA VAL A 70 -0.85 0.24 -30.85
C VAL A 70 0.55 0.24 -30.26
N GLU A 71 1.57 0.26 -31.11
CA GLU A 71 2.94 0.54 -30.66
C GLU A 71 3.14 2.04 -30.56
N ALA A 72 3.85 2.49 -29.53
CA ALA A 72 4.18 3.88 -29.28
C ALA A 72 5.51 4.00 -28.55
N ASP A 73 6.07 5.21 -28.55
CA ASP A 73 7.21 5.55 -27.70
C ASP A 73 6.71 6.29 -26.46
N MET A 74 7.33 6.04 -25.32
CA MET A 74 7.02 6.67 -24.06
C MET A 74 8.29 7.23 -23.44
N LYS A 75 8.27 8.52 -23.09
CA LYS A 75 9.24 9.14 -22.21
C LYS A 75 8.67 9.20 -20.80
N PHE A 76 9.37 8.61 -19.85
CA PHE A 76 9.10 8.71 -18.42
C PHE A 76 10.00 9.81 -17.84
N ILE A 77 9.40 10.81 -17.19
CA ILE A 77 10.13 11.94 -16.61
C ILE A 77 9.90 11.94 -15.10
N TYR A 78 10.99 11.85 -14.34
CA TYR A 78 10.98 11.90 -12.88
C TYR A 78 12.04 12.88 -12.38
N GLU A 79 11.59 13.94 -11.71
CA GLU A 79 12.46 15.00 -11.16
C GLU A 79 13.46 15.58 -12.18
N GLY A 80 13.02 15.70 -13.44
CA GLY A 80 13.82 16.23 -14.56
C GLY A 80 14.70 15.19 -15.26
N ASN A 81 14.82 13.97 -14.72
CA ASN A 81 15.48 12.86 -15.41
C ASN A 81 14.52 12.22 -16.42
N GLU A 82 15.03 11.91 -17.62
CA GLU A 82 14.24 11.35 -18.72
C GLU A 82 14.69 9.93 -19.06
N GLU A 83 13.74 9.02 -19.20
CA GLU A 83 13.95 7.65 -19.66
C GLU A 83 13.01 7.31 -20.82
N GLU A 84 13.52 6.63 -21.84
CA GLU A 84 12.76 6.30 -23.05
C GLU A 84 12.46 4.81 -23.18
N TYR A 85 11.23 4.50 -23.56
CA TYR A 85 10.70 3.15 -23.67
C TYR A 85 9.84 2.99 -24.92
N ALA A 86 10.08 1.93 -25.70
CA ALA A 86 9.09 1.45 -26.65
C ALA A 86 7.99 0.69 -25.88
N ILE A 87 6.72 0.97 -26.17
CA ILE A 87 5.57 0.40 -25.46
C ILE A 87 4.50 -0.16 -26.39
N ASN A 88 3.71 -1.10 -25.88
CA ASN A 88 2.36 -1.34 -26.39
C ASN A 88 1.40 -0.48 -25.56
N PHE A 89 0.62 0.36 -26.23
CA PHE A 89 -0.35 1.26 -25.65
C PHE A 89 -1.76 0.86 -26.09
N LYS A 90 -2.62 0.50 -25.13
CA LYS A 90 -3.95 -0.07 -25.39
C LYS A 90 -5.04 0.71 -24.68
N LEU A 91 -6.16 0.96 -25.35
CA LEU A 91 -7.37 1.46 -24.71
C LEU A 91 -7.86 0.42 -23.68
N GLY A 92 -7.95 0.82 -22.41
CA GLY A 92 -8.09 -0.07 -21.28
C GLY A 92 -9.48 -0.04 -20.62
N GLY A 93 -9.81 -1.12 -19.91
CA GLY A 93 -11.04 -1.23 -19.11
C GLY A 93 -12.15 -2.06 -19.77
N LYS A 94 -13.11 -2.49 -18.95
CA LYS A 94 -14.32 -3.22 -19.38
C LYS A 94 -15.54 -2.30 -19.33
N SER A 95 -15.91 -1.86 -18.13
CA SER A 95 -17.01 -0.91 -17.88
C SER A 95 -16.54 0.54 -17.79
N SER A 96 -15.29 0.79 -17.40
CA SER A 96 -14.73 2.14 -17.29
C SER A 96 -14.71 2.95 -18.60
N PRO A 97 -14.63 2.34 -19.81
CA PRO A 97 -14.76 3.10 -21.06
C PRO A 97 -16.14 3.71 -21.28
N GLU A 98 -17.18 3.31 -20.53
CA GLU A 98 -18.49 4.01 -20.55
C GLU A 98 -18.43 5.41 -19.95
N PHE A 99 -17.35 5.77 -19.25
CA PHE A 99 -17.17 7.10 -18.70
C PHE A 99 -16.39 8.00 -19.65
N SER A 100 -16.40 9.31 -19.36
CA SER A 100 -15.79 10.31 -20.23
C SER A 100 -14.27 10.19 -20.35
N LYS A 101 -13.58 9.65 -19.34
CA LYS A 101 -12.13 9.43 -19.30
C LYS A 101 -11.82 7.93 -19.26
N PRO A 102 -11.73 7.24 -20.41
CA PRO A 102 -11.38 5.82 -20.47
C PRO A 102 -9.93 5.60 -20.02
N GLY A 103 -9.65 4.43 -19.44
CA GLY A 103 -8.29 4.07 -19.02
C GLY A 103 -7.39 3.59 -20.15
N TYR A 104 -6.13 3.35 -19.82
CA TYR A 104 -5.15 2.76 -20.74
C TYR A 104 -4.41 1.60 -20.08
N ASN A 105 -4.01 0.61 -20.88
CA ASN A 105 -3.05 -0.42 -20.47
C ASN A 105 -1.73 -0.15 -21.19
N ILE A 106 -0.63 -0.18 -20.46
CA ILE A 106 0.72 0.02 -20.97
C ILE A 106 1.56 -1.23 -20.68
N LYS A 107 2.27 -1.70 -21.70
CA LYS A 107 3.27 -2.77 -21.58
C LYS A 107 4.58 -2.28 -22.18
N ILE A 108 5.64 -2.25 -21.36
CA ILE A 108 7.00 -1.96 -21.85
C ILE A 108 7.42 -3.08 -22.83
N LYS A 109 8.02 -2.76 -23.97
CA LYS A 109 8.54 -3.76 -24.92
C LYS A 109 9.91 -4.30 -24.47
N GLY A 110 10.43 -5.35 -25.11
CA GLY A 110 11.72 -5.98 -24.81
C GLY A 110 11.75 -6.89 -23.56
N ASP A 111 12.22 -8.13 -23.67
CA ASP A 111 12.01 -9.16 -22.63
C ASP A 111 12.61 -8.85 -21.24
N LYS A 112 13.68 -8.05 -21.22
CA LYS A 112 14.44 -7.67 -20.02
C LYS A 112 14.13 -6.25 -19.53
N GLN A 113 13.44 -5.43 -20.33
CA GLN A 113 13.15 -4.04 -19.97
C GLN A 113 11.91 -3.95 -19.06
N THR A 114 11.98 -3.07 -18.09
CA THR A 114 10.90 -2.72 -17.16
C THR A 114 11.04 -1.25 -16.81
N LEU A 115 9.94 -0.57 -16.53
CA LEU A 115 9.97 0.74 -15.90
C LEU A 115 10.08 0.56 -14.39
N HIS A 116 11.27 0.77 -13.83
CA HIS A 116 11.58 0.61 -12.39
C HIS A 116 10.95 -0.67 -11.80
N GLY A 117 11.28 -1.81 -12.41
CA GLY A 117 10.77 -3.14 -12.04
C GLY A 117 9.41 -3.53 -12.62
N THR A 118 8.62 -2.61 -13.18
CA THR A 118 7.24 -2.85 -13.67
C THR A 118 7.16 -3.05 -15.19
N LYS A 119 6.53 -4.15 -15.61
CA LYS A 119 6.40 -4.53 -17.03
C LYS A 119 5.06 -4.13 -17.66
N ASN A 120 3.97 -4.39 -16.94
CA ASN A 120 2.60 -4.15 -17.39
C ASN A 120 1.91 -3.35 -16.30
N PHE A 121 1.29 -2.24 -16.66
CA PHE A 121 0.55 -1.41 -15.73
C PHE A 121 -0.62 -0.74 -16.45
N ARG A 122 -1.51 -0.13 -15.68
CA ARG A 122 -2.71 0.54 -16.18
C ARG A 122 -2.70 1.98 -15.72
N LEU A 123 -3.17 2.86 -16.59
CA LEU A 123 -3.57 4.21 -16.22
C LEU A 123 -5.09 4.20 -16.04
N ARG A 124 -5.51 4.36 -14.79
CA ARG A 124 -6.92 4.35 -14.40
C ARG A 124 -7.39 5.77 -14.14
N SER A 125 -8.60 6.05 -14.57
CA SER A 125 -9.23 7.35 -14.33
C SER A 125 -9.95 7.43 -13.00
N ASP A 126 -10.29 6.27 -12.41
CA ASP A 126 -11.09 6.08 -11.20
C ASP A 126 -12.27 7.07 -11.11
N GLN A 127 -12.92 7.37 -12.25
CA GLN A 127 -13.94 8.43 -12.34
C GLN A 127 -15.19 8.17 -11.49
N ARG A 128 -15.38 6.94 -11.00
CA ARG A 128 -16.52 6.54 -10.16
C ARG A 128 -16.46 7.12 -8.75
N GLU A 129 -15.26 7.42 -8.28
CA GLU A 129 -15.00 7.83 -6.90
C GLU A 129 -14.44 9.26 -6.84
N ALA A 130 -14.77 10.00 -5.79
CA ALA A 130 -14.50 11.44 -5.73
C ALA A 130 -13.08 11.79 -5.25
N SER A 131 -12.42 10.86 -4.55
CA SER A 131 -11.14 11.09 -3.87
C SER A 131 -9.91 10.77 -4.74
N MET A 132 -10.04 9.93 -5.77
CA MET A 132 -8.90 9.35 -6.53
C MET A 132 -7.85 8.64 -5.66
N MET A 133 -8.24 8.23 -4.45
CA MET A 133 -7.34 7.68 -3.43
C MET A 133 -7.74 6.28 -2.98
N ARG A 134 -8.91 5.74 -3.37
CA ARG A 134 -9.37 4.44 -2.88
C ARG A 134 -8.44 3.31 -3.29
N SER A 135 -8.05 3.27 -4.56
CA SER A 135 -7.08 2.31 -5.08
C SER A 135 -5.75 2.38 -4.33
N LYS A 136 -5.28 3.60 -4.02
CA LYS A 136 -4.02 3.85 -3.33
C LYS A 136 -4.06 3.40 -1.87
N ILE A 137 -4.96 3.99 -1.09
CA ILE A 137 -5.06 3.74 0.36
C ILE A 137 -5.36 2.27 0.65
N THR A 138 -6.20 1.65 -0.16
CA THR A 138 -6.57 0.24 -0.02
C THR A 138 -5.38 -0.71 -0.26
N THR A 139 -4.59 -0.45 -1.31
CA THR A 139 -3.39 -1.26 -1.59
C THR A 139 -2.27 -0.97 -0.59
N ASP A 140 -2.17 0.25 -0.09
CA ASP A 140 -1.22 0.59 0.97
C ASP A 140 -1.51 -0.15 2.27
N ILE A 141 -2.80 -0.28 2.65
CA ILE A 141 -3.22 -1.10 3.78
C ILE A 141 -2.82 -2.57 3.58
N LEU A 142 -3.03 -3.13 2.39
CA LEU A 142 -2.60 -4.50 2.09
C LEU A 142 -1.09 -4.66 2.26
N GLN A 143 -0.30 -3.80 1.62
CA GLN A 143 1.16 -3.86 1.64
C GLN A 143 1.73 -3.66 3.06
N LYS A 144 1.27 -2.65 3.80
CA LYS A 144 1.71 -2.40 5.19
C LYS A 144 1.26 -3.50 6.15
N SER A 145 0.15 -4.18 5.86
CA SER A 145 -0.25 -5.39 6.59
C SER A 145 0.55 -6.64 6.20
N GLY A 146 1.40 -6.57 5.17
CA GLY A 146 2.22 -7.69 4.69
C GLY A 146 1.54 -8.64 3.74
N LEU A 147 0.41 -8.25 3.16
CA LEU A 147 -0.25 -8.98 2.08
C LEU A 147 0.33 -8.55 0.73
N ILE A 148 0.41 -9.47 -0.23
CA ILE A 148 0.90 -9.17 -1.58
C ILE A 148 -0.22 -8.58 -2.43
N ALA A 149 -0.19 -7.28 -2.64
CA ALA A 149 -1.14 -6.60 -3.50
C ALA A 149 -0.50 -6.07 -4.79
N ILE A 150 -1.34 -5.75 -5.76
CA ILE A 150 -0.96 -4.77 -6.78
C ILE A 150 -0.58 -3.46 -6.09
N GLU A 151 0.41 -2.77 -6.63
CA GLU A 151 0.82 -1.46 -6.13
C GLU A 151 0.22 -0.36 -7.00
N VAL A 152 -0.06 0.76 -6.33
CA VAL A 152 -0.72 1.91 -6.94
C VAL A 152 0.11 3.16 -6.67
N GLY A 153 0.19 4.01 -7.68
CA GLY A 153 0.85 5.31 -7.66
C GLY A 153 0.12 6.28 -8.58
N TYR A 154 0.81 7.34 -8.99
CA TYR A 154 0.21 8.44 -9.74
C TYR A 154 1.14 8.95 -10.85
N THR A 155 0.57 9.52 -11.90
CA THR A 155 1.32 10.18 -12.99
C THR A 155 0.47 11.25 -13.64
N GLU A 156 1.12 12.24 -14.25
CA GLU A 156 0.53 13.02 -15.33
C GLU A 156 0.77 12.31 -16.67
N LEU A 157 -0.19 12.39 -17.59
CA LEU A 157 -0.07 11.81 -18.92
C LEU A 157 -0.07 12.91 -19.98
N TYR A 158 0.78 12.76 -20.98
CA TYR A 158 0.74 13.53 -22.22
C TYR A 158 0.70 12.57 -23.41
N VAL A 159 -0.07 12.92 -24.45
CA VAL A 159 -0.10 12.17 -25.71
C VAL A 159 0.11 13.16 -26.84
N ASN A 160 1.17 12.99 -27.64
CA ASN A 160 1.56 13.94 -28.69
C ASN A 160 1.64 15.40 -28.16
N ASP A 161 2.30 15.56 -27.00
CA ASP A 161 2.45 16.83 -26.26
C ASP A 161 1.15 17.47 -25.74
N GLU A 162 0.00 16.87 -25.98
CA GLU A 162 -1.27 17.27 -25.37
C GLU A 162 -1.37 16.72 -23.95
N TYR A 163 -1.68 17.58 -22.98
CA TYR A 163 -1.92 17.16 -21.59
C TYR A 163 -3.21 16.34 -21.48
N MET A 164 -3.08 15.10 -20.99
CA MET A 164 -4.16 14.12 -20.88
C MET A 164 -4.64 13.90 -19.44
N GLY A 165 -4.24 14.76 -18.52
CA GLY A 165 -4.75 14.75 -17.14
C GLY A 165 -3.89 13.96 -16.16
N PHE A 166 -4.40 13.89 -14.94
CA PHE A 166 -3.81 13.14 -13.83
C PHE A 166 -4.40 11.73 -13.76
N TRP A 167 -3.56 10.72 -13.50
CA TRP A 167 -3.94 9.31 -13.58
C TRP A 167 -3.45 8.51 -12.38
N VAL A 168 -4.25 7.52 -11.99
CA VAL A 168 -3.84 6.46 -11.08
C VAL A 168 -3.05 5.43 -11.88
N ILE A 169 -1.80 5.19 -11.54
CA ILE A 169 -1.03 4.07 -12.09
C ILE A 169 -1.32 2.84 -11.22
N SER A 170 -1.72 1.73 -11.84
CA SER A 170 -1.95 0.47 -11.14
C SER A 170 -1.15 -0.64 -11.80
N ASP A 171 -0.52 -1.46 -10.97
CA ASP A 171 0.19 -2.65 -11.43
C ASP A 171 -0.76 -3.64 -12.13
N SER A 172 -0.22 -4.53 -12.96
CA SER A 172 -1.00 -5.59 -13.61
C SER A 172 -0.47 -6.97 -13.30
N ILE A 173 -1.31 -7.78 -12.67
CA ILE A 173 -1.06 -9.19 -12.37
C ILE A 173 -0.90 -9.97 -13.69
N LYS A 174 0.34 -10.25 -14.03
CA LYS A 174 0.81 -11.01 -15.19
C LYS A 174 2.07 -11.79 -14.78
N SER A 175 2.59 -12.62 -15.68
CA SER A 175 3.74 -13.49 -15.38
C SER A 175 4.92 -12.75 -14.74
N LYS A 176 5.34 -11.59 -15.27
CA LYS A 176 6.44 -10.81 -14.67
C LYS A 176 6.15 -10.29 -13.27
N TRP A 177 4.90 -9.92 -13.00
CA TRP A 177 4.46 -9.50 -11.66
C TRP A 177 4.53 -10.67 -10.68
N ILE A 178 4.06 -11.85 -11.08
CA ILE A 178 4.13 -13.08 -10.26
C ILE A 178 5.59 -13.40 -9.93
N LYS A 179 6.48 -13.42 -10.93
CA LYS A 179 7.92 -13.67 -10.69
C LYS A 179 8.52 -12.67 -9.72
N ARG A 180 8.19 -11.39 -9.85
CA ARG A 180 8.71 -10.33 -8.96
C ARG A 180 8.20 -10.48 -7.53
N LYS A 181 6.90 -10.70 -7.33
CA LYS A 181 6.29 -10.71 -5.99
C LYS A 181 6.40 -12.07 -5.26
N PHE A 182 6.42 -13.17 -6.00
CA PHE A 182 6.47 -14.53 -5.44
C PHE A 182 7.84 -15.21 -5.57
N GLY A 183 8.82 -14.54 -6.22
CA GLY A 183 10.12 -15.14 -6.48
C GLY A 183 10.05 -16.39 -7.36
N ASP A 184 9.01 -16.54 -8.17
CA ASP A 184 8.84 -17.70 -9.05
C ASP A 184 9.83 -17.63 -10.22
N GLU A 185 10.82 -18.54 -10.21
CA GLU A 185 11.87 -18.63 -11.23
C GLU A 185 11.47 -19.53 -12.42
N SER A 186 10.25 -20.09 -12.41
CA SER A 186 9.72 -20.90 -13.51
C SER A 186 9.82 -20.16 -14.84
N LYS A 187 10.17 -20.88 -15.91
CA LYS A 187 10.23 -20.29 -17.26
C LYS A 187 8.90 -19.63 -17.62
N ASP A 188 7.80 -20.36 -17.44
CA ASP A 188 6.44 -19.95 -17.75
C ASP A 188 5.54 -20.07 -16.51
N ILE A 189 4.68 -19.07 -16.30
CA ILE A 189 3.65 -19.10 -15.25
C ILE A 189 2.38 -19.70 -15.84
N LYS A 190 2.12 -20.98 -15.56
CA LYS A 190 0.99 -21.73 -16.12
C LYS A 190 -0.24 -21.74 -15.22
N THR A 191 -0.06 -21.56 -13.91
CA THR A 191 -1.08 -21.76 -12.88
C THR A 191 -1.64 -20.45 -12.32
N LEU A 192 -1.79 -19.43 -13.18
CA LEU A 192 -2.41 -18.16 -12.83
C LEU A 192 -3.79 -18.07 -13.47
N TYR A 193 -4.84 -17.93 -12.65
CA TYR A 193 -6.23 -17.95 -13.10
C TYR A 193 -6.93 -16.66 -12.67
N GLN A 194 -7.58 -16.00 -13.62
CA GLN A 194 -8.34 -14.76 -13.40
C GLN A 194 -9.84 -15.06 -13.32
N CYS A 195 -10.48 -14.53 -12.30
CA CYS A 195 -11.92 -14.58 -12.11
C CYS A 195 -12.51 -13.18 -12.39
N LYS A 196 -12.88 -12.94 -13.65
CA LYS A 196 -13.29 -11.63 -14.20
C LYS A 196 -14.77 -11.54 -14.63
N ASN A 197 -15.59 -12.47 -14.14
CA ASN A 197 -17.02 -12.52 -14.39
C ASN A 197 -17.77 -12.68 -13.08
N ASP A 198 -18.86 -11.95 -12.93
CA ASP A 198 -19.62 -11.80 -11.69
C ASP A 198 -20.19 -13.12 -11.17
N GLY A 199 -20.42 -13.19 -9.87
CA GLY A 199 -20.96 -14.28 -9.08
C GLY A 199 -20.06 -15.52 -9.09
N ILE A 200 -18.80 -15.40 -8.68
CA ILE A 200 -17.91 -16.55 -8.45
C ILE A 200 -18.11 -17.10 -7.05
N ARG A 201 -18.34 -18.41 -6.98
CA ARG A 201 -18.35 -19.23 -5.77
C ARG A 201 -17.75 -20.59 -6.06
N PHE A 202 -17.12 -21.18 -5.05
CA PHE A 202 -16.60 -22.54 -5.16
C PHE A 202 -17.72 -23.58 -5.20
N ASN A 203 -18.79 -23.38 -4.41
CA ASN A 203 -19.77 -24.41 -4.06
C ASN A 203 -20.96 -24.56 -5.03
N ASP A 204 -21.04 -23.75 -6.09
CA ASP A 204 -22.11 -23.83 -7.11
C ASP A 204 -21.57 -24.11 -8.53
N GLY A 205 -20.26 -24.39 -8.62
CA GLY A 205 -19.55 -24.63 -9.88
C GLY A 205 -19.30 -23.38 -10.72
N SER A 206 -19.66 -22.18 -10.25
CA SER A 206 -19.44 -20.93 -11.00
C SER A 206 -17.95 -20.59 -11.12
N ALA A 207 -17.13 -20.83 -10.10
CA ALA A 207 -15.67 -20.63 -10.17
C ALA A 207 -15.04 -21.36 -11.37
N LYS A 208 -15.32 -22.66 -11.51
CA LYS A 208 -14.79 -23.47 -12.63
C LYS A 208 -15.25 -22.99 -14.01
N LYS A 209 -16.45 -22.43 -14.11
CA LYS A 209 -17.05 -21.98 -15.37
C LYS A 209 -16.59 -20.57 -15.79
N LYS A 210 -16.32 -19.71 -14.81
CA LYS A 210 -16.20 -18.26 -15.02
C LYS A 210 -14.79 -17.73 -14.79
N CYS A 211 -13.95 -18.45 -14.06
CA CYS A 211 -12.51 -18.18 -14.01
C CYS A 211 -11.81 -18.83 -15.20
N VAL A 212 -10.76 -18.17 -15.70
CA VAL A 212 -10.00 -18.61 -16.88
C VAL A 212 -8.51 -18.45 -16.62
N ASN A 213 -7.66 -19.19 -17.32
CA ASN A 213 -6.23 -18.94 -17.27
C ASN A 213 -5.92 -17.50 -17.70
N ALA A 214 -5.11 -16.79 -16.91
CA ALA A 214 -4.75 -15.40 -17.14
C ALA A 214 -3.75 -15.22 -18.29
N ASN A 215 -3.07 -16.29 -18.68
CA ASN A 215 -2.24 -16.35 -19.88
C ASN A 215 -3.04 -16.99 -21.03
N SER A 216 -3.19 -16.24 -22.12
CA SER A 216 -3.92 -16.67 -23.31
C SER A 216 -3.30 -17.87 -24.03
N GLU A 217 -2.02 -18.19 -23.77
CA GLU A 217 -1.36 -19.38 -24.30
C GLU A 217 -1.75 -20.67 -23.55
N TYR A 218 -2.36 -20.54 -22.36
CA TYR A 218 -2.68 -21.66 -21.47
C TYR A 218 -4.17 -21.72 -21.12
N THR A 219 -5.06 -21.22 -22.00
CA THR A 219 -6.51 -21.17 -21.75
C THR A 219 -7.12 -22.54 -21.42
N ASP A 220 -6.58 -23.62 -22.00
CA ASP A 220 -7.07 -24.99 -21.81
C ASP A 220 -6.44 -25.67 -20.58
N TYR A 221 -5.45 -25.05 -19.93
CA TYR A 221 -4.77 -25.59 -18.76
C TYR A 221 -5.56 -25.31 -17.47
N MET A 222 -6.79 -25.80 -17.41
CA MET A 222 -7.76 -25.55 -16.32
C MET A 222 -7.85 -26.68 -15.28
N GLU A 223 -7.27 -27.85 -15.57
CA GLU A 223 -7.34 -29.02 -14.68
C GLU A 223 -6.83 -28.71 -13.24
N PRO A 224 -5.67 -28.04 -13.04
CA PRO A 224 -5.19 -27.74 -11.69
C PRO A 224 -6.17 -26.89 -10.89
N PHE A 225 -6.73 -25.84 -11.50
CA PHE A 225 -7.71 -24.98 -10.85
C PHE A 225 -9.01 -25.71 -10.55
N ASN A 226 -9.49 -26.54 -11.47
CA ASN A 226 -10.70 -27.33 -11.24
C ASN A 226 -10.53 -28.32 -10.09
N ASN A 227 -9.38 -28.98 -10.00
CA ASN A 227 -9.03 -29.87 -8.89
C ASN A 227 -8.95 -29.08 -7.57
N PHE A 228 -8.32 -27.90 -7.57
CA PHE A 228 -8.30 -27.02 -6.40
C PHE A 228 -9.71 -26.68 -5.89
N VAL A 229 -10.62 -26.30 -6.79
CA VAL A 229 -12.02 -26.02 -6.42
C VAL A 229 -12.71 -27.25 -5.84
N ASP A 230 -12.47 -28.45 -6.38
CA ASP A 230 -13.02 -29.70 -5.83
C ASP A 230 -12.47 -29.99 -4.43
N GLN A 231 -11.17 -29.82 -4.23
CA GLN A 231 -10.52 -30.02 -2.94
C GLN A 231 -11.03 -29.04 -1.88
N VAL A 232 -11.24 -27.77 -2.24
CA VAL A 232 -11.87 -26.77 -1.34
C VAL A 232 -13.28 -27.19 -0.95
N ASN A 233 -14.09 -27.67 -1.90
CA ASN A 233 -15.46 -28.12 -1.62
C ASN A 233 -15.51 -29.44 -0.83
N ALA A 234 -14.49 -30.29 -0.94
CA ALA A 234 -14.38 -31.55 -0.22
C ALA A 234 -13.81 -31.39 1.21
N ALA A 235 -13.13 -30.27 1.48
CA ALA A 235 -12.54 -30.00 2.78
C ALA A 235 -13.61 -29.89 3.87
N THR A 236 -13.35 -30.51 5.03
CA THR A 236 -14.24 -30.45 6.20
C THR A 236 -13.59 -29.78 7.40
N THR A 237 -12.26 -29.65 7.35
CA THR A 237 -11.42 -29.10 8.42
C THR A 237 -10.49 -28.03 7.86
N ARG A 238 -9.91 -27.24 8.77
CA ARG A 238 -8.88 -26.26 8.41
C ARG A 238 -7.62 -26.95 7.87
N GLU A 239 -7.23 -28.06 8.48
CA GLU A 239 -6.06 -28.85 8.11
C GLU A 239 -6.15 -29.41 6.68
N ASP A 240 -7.36 -29.70 6.19
CA ASP A 240 -7.56 -30.10 4.79
C ASP A 240 -7.27 -28.94 3.83
N LEU A 241 -7.69 -27.72 4.18
CA LEU A 241 -7.43 -26.52 3.38
C LEU A 241 -5.95 -26.14 3.44
N GLU A 242 -5.31 -26.27 4.60
CA GLU A 242 -3.87 -26.00 4.77
C GLU A 242 -3.00 -26.90 3.90
N LYS A 243 -3.46 -28.10 3.51
CA LYS A 243 -2.74 -28.97 2.55
C LYS A 243 -2.68 -28.39 1.14
N ILE A 244 -3.65 -27.56 0.75
CA ILE A 244 -3.82 -27.09 -0.63
C ILE A 244 -3.62 -25.58 -0.80
N MET A 245 -3.78 -24.76 0.24
CA MET A 245 -3.69 -23.30 0.11
C MET A 245 -3.08 -22.63 1.34
N ASP A 246 -2.65 -21.38 1.17
CA ASP A 246 -2.19 -20.54 2.27
C ASP A 246 -3.39 -19.99 3.04
N VAL A 247 -3.87 -20.77 4.01
CA VAL A 247 -5.09 -20.47 4.78
C VAL A 247 -5.01 -19.16 5.54
N ASP A 248 -3.94 -18.90 6.29
CA ASP A 248 -3.80 -17.66 7.06
C ASP A 248 -3.75 -16.42 6.15
N ASN A 249 -3.11 -16.54 4.99
CA ASN A 249 -3.04 -15.46 4.01
C ASN A 249 -4.44 -15.17 3.44
N PHE A 250 -5.19 -16.21 3.06
CA PHE A 250 -6.58 -16.07 2.64
C PHE A 250 -7.47 -15.46 3.73
N MET A 251 -7.41 -15.95 4.98
CA MET A 251 -8.18 -15.41 6.09
C MET A 251 -7.87 -13.93 6.35
N LYS A 252 -6.61 -13.52 6.22
CA LYS A 252 -6.20 -12.13 6.37
C LYS A 252 -6.73 -11.24 5.24
N TYR A 253 -6.76 -11.74 4.00
CA TYR A 253 -7.50 -11.05 2.93
C TYR A 253 -8.98 -10.92 3.21
N MET A 254 -9.63 -11.93 3.80
CA MET A 254 -11.04 -11.82 4.17
C MET A 254 -11.27 -10.77 5.27
N ALA A 255 -10.35 -10.67 6.24
CA ALA A 255 -10.36 -9.60 7.23
C ALA A 255 -10.23 -8.22 6.58
N TRP A 256 -9.30 -8.08 5.62
CA TRP A 256 -9.14 -6.85 4.84
C TRP A 256 -10.38 -6.52 3.99
N GLU A 257 -10.95 -7.47 3.24
CA GLU A 257 -12.15 -7.26 2.43
C GLU A 257 -13.32 -6.70 3.26
N TRP A 258 -13.50 -7.23 4.47
CA TRP A 258 -14.50 -6.74 5.39
C TRP A 258 -14.20 -5.33 5.92
N LEU A 259 -12.95 -5.04 6.29
CA LEU A 259 -12.53 -3.70 6.71
C LEU A 259 -12.74 -2.66 5.59
N MET A 260 -12.47 -3.04 4.33
CA MET A 260 -12.68 -2.18 3.17
C MET A 260 -14.17 -2.06 2.78
N GLY A 261 -15.00 -3.03 3.16
CA GLY A 261 -16.40 -3.11 2.72
C GLY A 261 -16.52 -3.47 1.24
N THR A 262 -15.68 -4.39 0.76
CA THR A 262 -15.61 -4.77 -0.66
C THR A 262 -16.84 -5.59 -1.07
N TRP A 263 -17.73 -5.01 -1.88
CA TRP A 263 -18.90 -5.73 -2.41
C TRP A 263 -18.63 -6.44 -3.74
N ASP A 264 -17.49 -6.15 -4.38
CA ASP A 264 -17.13 -6.70 -5.68
C ASP A 264 -16.09 -7.84 -5.61
N HIS A 265 -15.54 -8.14 -4.43
CA HIS A 265 -14.57 -9.23 -4.24
C HIS A 265 -15.20 -10.50 -3.68
N PHE A 266 -14.37 -11.42 -3.19
CA PHE A 266 -14.76 -12.78 -2.81
C PHE A 266 -15.90 -12.84 -1.79
N LEU A 267 -15.88 -11.98 -0.76
CA LEU A 267 -16.94 -11.92 0.26
C LEU A 267 -18.25 -11.29 -0.27
N GLY A 268 -18.14 -10.49 -1.32
CA GLY A 268 -19.22 -9.68 -1.85
C GLY A 268 -20.13 -10.43 -2.83
N PRO A 269 -21.30 -9.85 -3.16
CA PRO A 269 -22.29 -10.45 -4.07
C PRO A 269 -21.77 -10.76 -5.47
N TYR A 270 -20.72 -10.07 -5.92
CA TYR A 270 -20.17 -10.30 -7.24
C TYR A 270 -19.02 -11.30 -7.25
N GLY A 271 -18.33 -11.60 -6.14
CA GLY A 271 -17.24 -12.58 -6.17
C GLY A 271 -16.26 -12.34 -7.33
N HIS A 272 -15.92 -11.08 -7.61
CA HIS A 272 -15.28 -10.65 -8.86
C HIS A 272 -13.87 -10.11 -8.56
N ASN A 273 -13.15 -9.72 -9.62
CA ASN A 273 -11.90 -8.96 -9.49
C ASN A 273 -10.83 -9.63 -8.61
N LEU A 274 -10.61 -10.92 -8.85
CA LEU A 274 -9.61 -11.71 -8.14
C LEU A 274 -8.84 -12.67 -9.06
N TYR A 275 -7.66 -13.06 -8.60
CA TYR A 275 -6.85 -14.14 -9.17
C TYR A 275 -6.62 -15.25 -8.15
N TRP A 276 -6.43 -16.46 -8.68
CA TRP A 276 -5.85 -17.60 -7.97
C TRP A 276 -4.54 -17.97 -8.63
N TYR A 277 -3.52 -18.19 -7.81
CA TYR A 277 -2.20 -18.63 -8.28
C TYR A 277 -1.73 -19.81 -7.45
N GLN A 278 -1.26 -20.87 -8.12
CA GLN A 278 -0.59 -21.98 -7.46
C GLN A 278 0.91 -21.72 -7.46
N GLN A 279 1.47 -21.56 -6.27
CA GLN A 279 2.90 -21.35 -6.04
C GLN A 279 3.72 -22.62 -6.37
N PRO A 280 5.06 -22.50 -6.53
CA PRO A 280 5.94 -23.65 -6.77
C PRO A 280 5.89 -24.71 -5.65
N ASN A 281 5.55 -24.32 -4.42
CA ASN A 281 5.36 -25.25 -3.29
C ASN A 281 4.01 -26.02 -3.34
N GLY A 282 3.20 -25.81 -4.38
CA GLY A 282 1.91 -26.47 -4.61
C GLY A 282 0.72 -25.80 -3.92
N LYS A 283 0.93 -24.77 -3.09
CA LYS A 283 -0.14 -24.05 -2.38
C LYS A 283 -0.77 -22.96 -3.24
N TRP A 284 -2.09 -22.85 -3.14
CA TRP A 284 -2.88 -21.81 -3.78
C TRP A 284 -2.94 -20.54 -2.93
N VAL A 285 -2.91 -19.38 -3.61
CA VAL A 285 -3.08 -18.06 -3.01
C VAL A 285 -4.18 -17.27 -3.71
N TYR A 286 -4.82 -16.41 -2.92
CA TYR A 286 -5.80 -15.44 -3.37
C TYR A 286 -5.12 -14.09 -3.61
N ILE A 287 -5.46 -13.41 -4.70
CA ILE A 287 -4.89 -12.11 -5.04
C ILE A 287 -6.00 -11.20 -5.59
N PRO A 288 -6.51 -10.24 -4.81
CA PRO A 288 -7.50 -9.29 -5.29
C PRO A 288 -6.84 -8.22 -6.18
N TYR A 289 -7.64 -7.57 -7.03
CA TYR A 289 -7.22 -6.42 -7.83
C TYR A 289 -8.42 -5.52 -8.10
N ASP A 290 -8.22 -4.35 -8.71
CA ASP A 290 -9.32 -3.42 -9.08
C ASP A 290 -9.98 -2.74 -7.87
N HIS A 291 -9.19 -1.91 -7.18
CA HIS A 291 -9.51 -1.38 -5.85
C HIS A 291 -10.15 0.02 -5.81
N ASP A 292 -10.91 0.42 -6.83
CA ASP A 292 -11.54 1.74 -6.90
C ASP A 292 -12.87 1.85 -6.14
N ILE A 293 -13.46 0.72 -5.73
CA ILE A 293 -14.81 0.63 -5.14
C ILE A 293 -14.82 0.15 -3.68
N GLU A 294 -13.74 0.46 -2.97
CA GLU A 294 -13.52 0.17 -1.56
C GLU A 294 -13.83 1.37 -0.66
N LEU A 295 -13.66 1.17 0.65
CA LEU A 295 -13.79 2.19 1.67
C LEU A 295 -15.15 2.91 1.58
N GLY A 296 -16.20 2.10 1.47
CA GLY A 296 -17.59 2.55 1.43
C GLY A 296 -18.09 3.06 0.07
N GLN A 297 -17.34 2.87 -1.02
CA GLN A 297 -17.81 3.24 -2.36
C GLN A 297 -18.88 2.27 -2.88
N ASP A 298 -19.98 2.82 -3.39
CA ASP A 298 -21.08 2.14 -4.05
C ASP A 298 -21.67 0.94 -3.30
N LEU A 299 -21.65 0.96 -1.96
CA LEU A 299 -22.35 -0.03 -1.16
C LEU A 299 -23.85 0.22 -1.21
N TRP A 300 -24.64 -0.75 -1.67
CA TRP A 300 -26.10 -0.71 -1.71
C TRP A 300 -26.71 -1.95 -1.08
N THR A 301 -27.73 -1.79 -0.23
CA THR A 301 -28.40 -2.91 0.43
C THR A 301 -29.02 -3.89 -0.57
N SER A 302 -29.45 -3.37 -1.73
CA SER A 302 -30.01 -4.13 -2.85
C SER A 302 -29.04 -5.16 -3.45
N PHE A 303 -27.72 -4.98 -3.28
CA PHE A 303 -26.72 -5.95 -3.73
C PHE A 303 -26.72 -7.22 -2.84
N PHE A 304 -27.11 -7.10 -1.57
CA PHE A 304 -27.05 -8.17 -0.58
C PHE A 304 -28.41 -8.86 -0.41
N LYS A 305 -28.91 -9.47 -1.49
CA LYS A 305 -30.31 -9.94 -1.61
C LYS A 305 -30.82 -10.78 -0.43
N ASN A 306 -29.96 -11.64 0.10
CA ASN A 306 -30.31 -12.63 1.15
C ASN A 306 -30.08 -12.12 2.58
N LYS A 307 -29.55 -10.89 2.75
CA LYS A 307 -29.24 -10.35 4.07
C LYS A 307 -30.43 -9.63 4.68
N ALA A 308 -30.55 -9.70 6.01
CA ALA A 308 -31.69 -9.18 6.75
C ALA A 308 -31.92 -7.66 6.55
N TYR A 309 -30.86 -6.92 6.23
CA TYR A 309 -30.91 -5.48 5.98
C TYR A 309 -31.35 -5.08 4.56
N ASN A 310 -31.50 -6.03 3.62
CA ASN A 310 -32.02 -5.74 2.28
C ASN A 310 -33.54 -5.43 2.26
N LYS A 311 -34.26 -5.64 3.37
CA LYS A 311 -35.73 -5.45 3.44
C LYS A 311 -36.16 -4.09 4.03
N GLY A 312 -35.29 -3.08 4.05
CA GLY A 312 -35.54 -1.82 4.74
C GLY A 312 -34.95 -0.58 4.05
N SER A 313 -34.95 0.53 4.77
CA SER A 313 -34.19 1.73 4.41
C SER A 313 -32.69 1.42 4.35
N ASP A 314 -31.94 2.33 3.73
CA ASP A 314 -30.49 2.27 3.72
C ASP A 314 -29.88 2.22 5.13
N ILE A 315 -28.63 1.76 5.22
CA ILE A 315 -27.95 1.43 6.49
C ILE A 315 -26.58 2.08 6.58
N ASP A 316 -26.02 2.11 7.80
CA ASP A 316 -24.59 2.35 7.99
C ASP A 316 -23.84 1.02 7.84
N PHE A 317 -23.23 0.84 6.67
CA PHE A 317 -22.49 -0.38 6.33
C PHE A 317 -21.26 -0.59 7.22
N SER A 318 -20.70 0.49 7.80
CA SER A 318 -19.51 0.43 8.66
C SER A 318 -19.77 -0.33 9.98
N ASN A 319 -21.04 -0.49 10.37
CA ASN A 319 -21.47 -1.23 11.54
C ASN A 319 -21.95 -2.66 11.22
N VAL A 320 -21.79 -3.15 10.00
CA VAL A 320 -22.17 -4.53 9.64
C VAL A 320 -21.04 -5.47 10.06
N SER A 321 -21.36 -6.46 10.90
CA SER A 321 -20.41 -7.50 11.34
C SER A 321 -19.88 -8.34 10.18
N PHE A 322 -18.74 -9.01 10.34
CA PHE A 322 -18.21 -9.92 9.30
C PHE A 322 -19.24 -10.98 8.90
N LYS A 323 -19.89 -11.60 9.88
CA LYS A 323 -20.94 -12.62 9.69
C LYS A 323 -22.16 -12.09 8.94
N ASP A 324 -22.57 -10.85 9.21
CA ASP A 324 -23.71 -10.23 8.51
C ASP A 324 -23.32 -9.71 7.12
N PHE A 325 -22.03 -9.49 6.86
CA PHE A 325 -21.51 -9.02 5.58
C PHE A 325 -21.31 -10.16 4.57
N GLU A 326 -20.56 -11.21 4.95
CA GLU A 326 -20.17 -12.31 4.06
C GLU A 326 -21.36 -13.15 3.59
N LEU A 327 -21.33 -13.72 2.39
CA LEU A 327 -22.49 -14.37 1.78
C LEU A 327 -22.55 -15.90 1.97
N ASP A 328 -22.41 -16.36 3.21
CA ASP A 328 -22.47 -17.76 3.65
C ASP A 328 -21.56 -18.69 2.82
N HIS A 329 -20.31 -18.29 2.63
CA HIS A 329 -19.34 -19.11 1.88
C HIS A 329 -18.95 -20.35 2.71
N PRO A 330 -19.06 -21.60 2.19
CA PRO A 330 -18.75 -22.79 2.98
C PRO A 330 -17.32 -22.82 3.55
N ILE A 331 -16.34 -22.33 2.78
CA ILE A 331 -14.95 -22.20 3.24
C ILE A 331 -14.83 -21.24 4.43
N ILE A 332 -15.61 -20.15 4.47
CA ILE A 332 -15.60 -19.17 5.58
C ILE A 332 -16.19 -19.78 6.85
N LYS A 333 -17.15 -20.71 6.73
CA LYS A 333 -17.62 -21.47 7.90
C LYS A 333 -16.48 -22.25 8.56
N ILE A 334 -15.67 -22.95 7.76
CA ILE A 334 -14.53 -23.75 8.25
C ILE A 334 -13.47 -22.84 8.87
N LEU A 335 -13.13 -21.74 8.19
CA LEU A 335 -11.99 -20.90 8.53
C LEU A 335 -12.29 -19.81 9.58
N VAL A 336 -13.54 -19.39 9.73
CA VAL A 336 -13.92 -18.26 10.60
C VAL A 336 -15.06 -18.61 11.54
N HIS A 337 -16.19 -19.13 11.05
CA HIS A 337 -17.38 -19.26 11.92
C HIS A 337 -17.33 -20.41 12.92
N ASN A 338 -16.57 -21.46 12.63
CA ASN A 338 -16.37 -22.57 13.58
C ASN A 338 -15.46 -22.15 14.74
N ASP A 339 -14.43 -21.35 14.47
CA ASP A 339 -13.51 -20.74 15.44
C ASP A 339 -12.88 -19.50 14.79
N ASP A 340 -13.20 -18.31 15.34
CA ASP A 340 -12.72 -17.04 14.81
C ASP A 340 -11.44 -16.53 15.51
N THR A 341 -10.82 -17.33 16.38
CA THR A 341 -9.62 -16.92 17.15
C THR A 341 -8.50 -16.45 16.22
N ARG A 342 -8.11 -17.28 15.24
CA ARG A 342 -7.07 -16.91 14.28
C ARG A 342 -7.50 -15.74 13.38
N PHE A 343 -8.77 -15.72 12.97
CA PHE A 343 -9.30 -14.60 12.18
C PHE A 343 -9.17 -13.26 12.94
N ARG A 344 -9.52 -13.26 14.23
CA ARG A 344 -9.41 -12.10 15.11
C ARG A 344 -7.96 -11.64 15.26
N GLU A 345 -7.00 -12.55 15.43
CA GLU A 345 -5.57 -12.23 15.45
C GLU A 345 -5.11 -11.53 14.16
N LEU A 346 -5.50 -12.09 13.01
CA LEU A 346 -5.14 -11.54 11.69
C LEU A 346 -5.78 -10.17 11.45
N LEU A 347 -7.04 -9.99 11.86
CA LEU A 347 -7.74 -8.71 11.82
C LEU A 347 -7.05 -7.69 12.74
N GLY A 348 -6.73 -8.07 13.96
CA GLY A 348 -6.00 -7.26 14.93
C GLY A 348 -4.64 -6.82 14.40
N ASP A 349 -3.93 -7.69 13.67
CA ASP A 349 -2.66 -7.35 13.04
C ASP A 349 -2.81 -6.26 11.96
N ILE A 350 -3.83 -6.33 11.09
CA ILE A 350 -4.10 -5.28 10.09
C ILE A 350 -4.43 -3.95 10.78
N ILE A 351 -5.32 -3.99 11.78
CA ILE A 351 -5.76 -2.79 12.51
C ILE A 351 -4.57 -2.14 13.20
N SER A 352 -3.84 -2.92 13.96
CA SER A 352 -2.68 -2.48 14.72
C SER A 352 -1.62 -1.83 13.83
N LYS A 353 -1.30 -2.43 12.68
CA LYS A 353 -0.23 -1.92 11.79
C LYS A 353 -0.63 -0.73 10.97
N VAL A 354 -1.89 -0.68 10.51
CA VAL A 354 -2.25 0.30 9.49
C VAL A 354 -3.70 0.77 9.58
N PHE A 355 -4.72 -0.07 9.77
CA PHE A 355 -6.12 0.39 9.69
C PHE A 355 -6.60 1.19 10.92
N ASN A 356 -5.73 1.42 11.91
CA ASN A 356 -6.02 2.30 13.04
C ASN A 356 -5.96 3.79 12.64
N PRO A 357 -6.70 4.66 13.33
CA PRO A 357 -6.81 6.07 12.97
C PRO A 357 -5.52 6.88 13.19
N ASP A 358 -4.57 6.44 14.01
CA ASP A 358 -3.30 7.15 14.21
C ASP A 358 -2.36 7.00 13.01
N THR A 359 -2.35 5.81 12.39
CA THR A 359 -1.55 5.53 11.20
C THR A 359 -2.24 6.00 9.92
N ILE A 360 -3.44 5.49 9.61
CA ILE A 360 -4.00 5.67 8.25
C ILE A 360 -4.53 7.07 7.97
N LEU A 361 -5.00 7.81 8.98
CA LEU A 361 -5.53 9.16 8.75
C LEU A 361 -4.38 10.12 8.42
N ALA A 362 -3.24 9.98 9.10
CA ALA A 362 -2.03 10.74 8.78
C ALA A 362 -1.54 10.42 7.36
N HIS A 363 -1.51 9.13 6.99
CA HIS A 363 -1.15 8.72 5.63
C HIS A 363 -2.12 9.26 4.56
N ILE A 364 -3.43 9.31 4.85
CA ILE A 364 -4.41 9.95 3.96
C ILE A 364 -4.09 11.44 3.79
N ASP A 365 -3.69 12.14 4.85
CA ASP A 365 -3.31 13.55 4.75
C ASP A 365 -2.06 13.73 3.87
N ASP A 366 -1.04 12.89 4.04
CA ASP A 366 0.19 12.95 3.25
C ASP A 366 -0.08 12.68 1.76
N VAL A 367 -0.87 11.65 1.43
CA VAL A 367 -1.24 11.35 0.03
C VAL A 367 -2.12 12.47 -0.55
N LYS A 368 -3.08 12.99 0.24
CA LYS A 368 -3.95 14.09 -0.18
C LYS A 368 -3.12 15.32 -0.52
N GLU A 369 -2.16 15.69 0.33
CA GLU A 369 -1.27 16.83 0.12
C GLU A 369 -0.47 16.68 -1.18
N LEU A 370 0.15 15.50 -1.39
CA LEU A 370 0.91 15.20 -2.60
C LEU A 370 0.09 15.39 -3.89
N ILE A 371 -1.14 14.84 -3.93
CA ILE A 371 -1.93 14.81 -5.17
C ILE A 371 -2.86 16.01 -5.36
N SER A 372 -3.12 16.80 -4.31
CA SER A 372 -4.11 17.89 -4.33
C SER A 372 -3.97 18.85 -5.52
N PRO A 373 -2.75 19.36 -5.85
CA PRO A 373 -2.58 20.27 -6.98
C PRO A 373 -2.93 19.62 -8.33
N TYR A 374 -2.61 18.34 -8.48
CA TYR A 374 -2.83 17.59 -9.72
C TYR A 374 -4.30 17.21 -9.92
N VAL A 375 -4.98 16.81 -8.84
CA VAL A 375 -6.45 16.59 -8.87
C VAL A 375 -7.17 17.89 -9.23
N LYS A 376 -6.76 19.02 -8.65
CA LYS A 376 -7.34 20.33 -9.00
C LYS A 376 -7.18 20.62 -10.50
N LYS A 377 -5.96 20.51 -11.03
CA LYS A 377 -5.65 20.70 -12.46
C LYS A 377 -6.48 19.75 -13.35
N ASP A 378 -6.59 18.48 -12.99
CA ASP A 378 -7.40 17.50 -13.72
C ASP A 378 -8.88 17.89 -13.80
N ARG A 379 -9.48 18.28 -12.67
CA ARG A 379 -10.90 18.64 -12.60
C ARG A 379 -11.21 19.95 -13.29
N GLU A 380 -10.30 20.92 -13.26
CA GLU A 380 -10.48 22.23 -13.91
C GLU A 380 -10.28 22.17 -15.44
N THR A 381 -9.36 21.32 -15.92
CA THR A 381 -9.03 21.23 -17.34
C THR A 381 -9.90 20.24 -18.11
N ASN A 382 -10.51 19.26 -17.43
CA ASN A 382 -11.22 18.14 -18.07
C ASN A 382 -10.32 17.30 -19.01
N ALA A 383 -9.00 17.36 -18.81
CA ALA A 383 -8.02 16.67 -19.63
C ALA A 383 -8.21 15.15 -19.63
N GLY A 384 -7.88 14.51 -20.75
CA GLY A 384 -8.03 13.06 -20.94
C GLY A 384 -9.46 12.56 -21.12
N ARG A 385 -10.48 13.43 -21.03
CA ARG A 385 -11.89 13.06 -21.27
C ARG A 385 -12.18 12.91 -22.77
N ILE A 386 -11.57 11.90 -23.39
CA ILE A 386 -11.66 11.68 -24.83
C ILE A 386 -13.00 11.09 -25.25
N ASN A 387 -13.69 10.33 -24.40
CA ASN A 387 -15.01 9.79 -24.71
C ASN A 387 -16.09 10.87 -24.49
N LYS A 388 -16.56 11.49 -25.57
CA LYS A 388 -17.58 12.55 -25.50
C LYS A 388 -19.00 12.01 -25.38
N LEU A 389 -19.21 10.72 -25.65
CA LEU A 389 -20.49 10.03 -25.46
C LEU A 389 -20.61 9.40 -24.05
N GLY A 390 -19.48 9.26 -23.35
CA GLY A 390 -19.40 8.63 -22.04
C GLY A 390 -20.05 9.45 -20.93
N LYS A 391 -20.39 8.75 -19.85
CA LYS A 391 -20.92 9.33 -18.61
C LYS A 391 -19.85 10.18 -17.94
N ASP A 392 -20.18 11.43 -17.66
CA ASP A 392 -19.38 12.29 -16.80
C ASP A 392 -19.96 12.31 -15.39
N THR A 393 -19.14 11.90 -14.42
CA THR A 393 -19.53 11.95 -13.00
C THR A 393 -19.59 13.38 -12.48
N GLY A 394 -18.83 14.32 -13.05
CA GLY A 394 -18.89 15.73 -12.68
C GLY A 394 -18.42 16.02 -11.25
N TYR A 395 -17.64 15.12 -10.64
CA TYR A 395 -16.96 15.40 -9.38
C TYR A 395 -16.01 16.60 -9.56
N THR A 396 -15.97 17.45 -8.56
CA THR A 396 -15.19 18.70 -8.56
C THR A 396 -14.02 18.55 -7.60
N TYR A 397 -13.08 19.50 -7.64
CA TYR A 397 -12.01 19.56 -6.64
C TYR A 397 -12.55 19.66 -5.20
N GLU A 398 -13.66 20.37 -4.98
CA GLU A 398 -14.31 20.41 -3.67
C GLU A 398 -14.83 19.04 -3.23
N HIS A 399 -15.40 18.24 -4.14
CA HIS A 399 -15.80 16.87 -3.81
C HIS A 399 -14.60 16.00 -3.41
N PHE A 400 -13.43 16.20 -4.02
CA PHE A 400 -12.18 15.56 -3.60
C PHE A 400 -11.80 15.96 -2.17
N LEU A 401 -11.77 17.26 -1.87
CA LEU A 401 -11.43 17.77 -0.54
C LEU A 401 -12.37 17.26 0.56
N LEU A 402 -13.66 17.18 0.26
CA LEU A 402 -14.69 16.74 1.20
C LEU A 402 -14.74 15.22 1.38
N ASN A 403 -14.56 14.45 0.30
CA ASN A 403 -14.66 12.99 0.31
C ASN A 403 -13.38 12.31 0.83
N THR A 404 -12.23 12.99 0.79
CA THR A 404 -11.04 12.54 1.53
C THR A 404 -11.23 12.65 3.04
N GLU A 405 -12.11 13.55 3.50
CA GLU A 405 -12.44 13.74 4.91
C GLU A 405 -13.69 12.93 5.32
N TYR A 406 -14.72 13.60 5.81
CA TYR A 406 -15.88 12.99 6.47
C TYR A 406 -17.17 13.03 5.64
N THR A 407 -17.14 13.63 4.45
CA THR A 407 -18.37 13.86 3.69
C THR A 407 -18.73 12.66 2.83
N TYR A 408 -19.89 12.07 3.12
CA TYR A 408 -20.51 11.06 2.28
C TYR A 408 -21.17 11.74 1.07
N VAL A 409 -20.49 11.66 -0.07
CA VAL A 409 -20.94 12.26 -1.33
C VAL A 409 -21.84 11.28 -2.07
N TYR A 410 -23.01 11.75 -2.53
CA TYR A 410 -23.90 11.02 -3.40
C TYR A 410 -24.16 11.78 -4.71
N ASN A 411 -23.62 11.24 -5.80
CA ASN A 411 -23.94 11.65 -7.16
C ASN A 411 -25.27 11.00 -7.60
N THR A 412 -26.37 11.72 -7.38
CA THR A 412 -27.71 11.28 -7.77
C THR A 412 -27.88 11.13 -9.27
N GLY A 413 -27.10 11.89 -10.07
CA GLY A 413 -27.16 11.83 -11.53
C GLY A 413 -26.56 10.55 -12.12
N ALA A 414 -25.46 10.07 -11.53
CA ALA A 414 -24.77 8.84 -11.97
C ALA A 414 -25.13 7.60 -11.13
N GLY A 415 -25.86 7.78 -10.02
CA GLY A 415 -26.17 6.69 -9.09
C GLY A 415 -24.95 6.20 -8.30
N LEU A 416 -23.95 7.07 -8.10
CA LEU A 416 -22.68 6.73 -7.44
C LEU A 416 -22.60 7.38 -6.07
N ARG A 417 -22.17 6.65 -5.05
CA ARG A 417 -22.10 7.18 -3.68
C ARG A 417 -20.88 6.65 -2.96
N GLY A 418 -20.26 7.46 -2.11
CA GLY A 418 -19.12 7.01 -1.33
C GLY A 418 -19.01 7.76 -0.01
N TYR A 419 -18.78 7.02 1.07
CA TYR A 419 -18.43 7.59 2.37
C TYR A 419 -17.20 8.49 2.24
N GLY A 420 -17.02 9.44 3.16
CA GLY A 420 -15.71 10.07 3.30
C GLY A 420 -14.68 9.02 3.72
N LEU A 421 -13.45 9.08 3.19
CA LEU A 421 -12.42 8.06 3.49
C LEU A 421 -12.16 7.97 5.00
N LYS A 422 -11.93 9.11 5.66
CA LYS A 422 -11.70 9.15 7.12
C LYS A 422 -12.96 8.78 7.91
N ASP A 423 -14.16 9.10 7.41
CA ASP A 423 -15.41 8.68 8.06
C ASP A 423 -15.60 7.16 8.02
N TRP A 424 -15.45 6.53 6.85
CA TRP A 424 -15.55 5.07 6.71
C TRP A 424 -14.58 4.36 7.65
N ILE A 425 -13.30 4.73 7.58
CA ILE A 425 -12.24 4.11 8.37
C ILE A 425 -12.53 4.22 9.85
N ARG A 426 -12.85 5.42 10.34
CA ARG A 426 -13.08 5.63 11.78
C ARG A 426 -14.32 4.88 12.27
N ARG A 427 -15.40 4.86 11.51
CA ARG A 427 -16.59 4.09 11.91
C ARG A 427 -16.32 2.58 11.92
N ARG A 428 -15.69 2.06 10.86
CA ARG A 428 -15.32 0.64 10.76
C ARG A 428 -14.34 0.24 11.86
N TYR A 429 -13.35 1.09 12.17
CA TYR A 429 -12.41 0.91 13.26
C TYR A 429 -13.14 0.85 14.61
N ASN A 430 -14.05 1.79 14.89
CA ASN A 430 -14.82 1.80 16.14
C ASN A 430 -15.71 0.56 16.29
N PHE A 431 -16.33 0.10 15.19
CA PHE A 431 -17.07 -1.15 15.18
C PHE A 431 -16.14 -2.34 15.47
N ALA A 432 -15.02 -2.44 14.75
CA ALA A 432 -14.06 -3.52 14.94
C ALA A 432 -13.51 -3.55 16.38
N ALA A 433 -13.24 -2.38 16.96
CA ALA A 433 -12.79 -2.25 18.33
C ALA A 433 -13.81 -2.75 19.35
N SER A 434 -15.08 -2.39 19.15
CA SER A 434 -16.18 -2.80 20.02
C SER A 434 -16.51 -4.30 19.89
N TYR A 435 -16.45 -4.84 18.66
CA TYR A 435 -16.87 -6.21 18.38
C TYR A 435 -15.76 -7.25 18.59
N TYR A 436 -14.53 -6.92 18.21
CA TYR A 436 -13.37 -7.82 18.29
C TYR A 436 -12.43 -7.49 19.47
N GLY A 437 -12.70 -6.42 20.23
CA GLY A 437 -11.90 -6.06 21.40
C GLY A 437 -10.53 -5.51 21.04
N ILE A 438 -10.50 -4.35 20.37
CA ILE A 438 -9.28 -3.58 20.12
C ILE A 438 -9.15 -2.50 21.19
N ASN A 439 -7.96 -2.33 21.77
CA ASN A 439 -7.70 -1.34 22.80
C ASN A 439 -7.57 0.07 22.19
N THR A 440 -8.59 0.89 22.36
CA THR A 440 -8.64 2.28 21.86
C THR A 440 -8.14 3.30 22.87
N ASN A 441 -7.97 2.90 24.14
CA ASN A 441 -7.86 3.84 25.27
C ASN A 441 -6.47 3.85 25.92
N SER A 442 -5.59 2.90 25.59
CA SER A 442 -4.23 2.90 26.12
C SER A 442 -3.39 4.01 25.50
N SER A 443 -2.56 4.64 26.34
CA SER A 443 -1.52 5.56 25.91
C SER A 443 -0.20 4.85 25.61
N SER A 444 -0.07 3.55 25.92
CA SER A 444 1.12 2.75 25.59
C SER A 444 1.07 2.29 24.14
N PRO A 445 2.07 2.57 23.28
CA PRO A 445 2.11 2.07 21.91
C PRO A 445 2.07 0.53 21.80
N GLU A 446 2.54 -0.16 22.84
CA GLU A 446 2.55 -1.63 22.91
C GLU A 446 1.15 -2.22 23.07
N GLU A 447 0.20 -1.46 23.62
CA GLU A 447 -1.17 -1.90 23.88
C GLU A 447 -2.19 -1.20 23.00
N LYS A 448 -1.93 0.07 22.64
CA LYS A 448 -2.82 0.89 21.81
C LYS A 448 -3.01 0.23 20.44
N HIS A 449 -4.25 0.21 19.99
CA HIS A 449 -4.70 -0.45 18.76
C HIS A 449 -4.43 -1.96 18.67
N LYS A 450 -3.98 -2.61 19.76
CA LYS A 450 -3.83 -4.08 19.84
C LYS A 450 -5.10 -4.75 20.35
N LEU A 451 -5.15 -6.08 20.21
CA LEU A 451 -6.21 -6.89 20.79
C LEU A 451 -6.13 -6.88 22.32
N ILE A 452 -7.28 -6.80 22.97
CA ILE A 452 -7.41 -6.94 24.43
C ILE A 452 -7.43 -8.43 24.77
N GLU A 453 -6.61 -8.82 25.75
CA GLU A 453 -6.61 -10.17 26.32
C GLU A 453 -6.87 -10.14 27.84
N PRO A 454 -7.75 -11.02 28.37
CA PRO A 454 -8.59 -11.98 27.63
C PRO A 454 -9.65 -11.29 26.74
N ARG A 455 -10.06 -11.94 25.66
CA ARG A 455 -11.07 -11.43 24.72
C ARG A 455 -12.33 -10.92 25.45
N PRO A 456 -12.73 -9.65 25.27
CA PRO A 456 -13.97 -9.12 25.83
C PRO A 456 -15.21 -9.64 25.09
N GLU A 457 -16.37 -9.55 25.75
CA GLU A 457 -17.66 -9.86 25.11
C GLU A 457 -17.91 -8.94 23.90
N PRO A 458 -18.24 -9.50 22.71
CA PRO A 458 -18.48 -8.71 21.52
C PRO A 458 -19.62 -7.71 21.67
N VAL A 459 -19.35 -6.44 21.40
CA VAL A 459 -20.39 -5.39 21.37
C VAL A 459 -20.72 -5.05 19.92
N SER A 460 -21.93 -5.38 19.48
CA SER A 460 -22.43 -5.03 18.14
C SER A 460 -23.11 -3.66 18.14
N LEU A 461 -22.67 -2.77 17.24
CA LEU A 461 -23.30 -1.47 17.04
C LEU A 461 -24.44 -1.58 16.01
N PRO A 462 -25.55 -0.83 16.16
CA PRO A 462 -26.64 -0.88 15.21
C PRO A 462 -26.21 -0.31 13.85
N TYR A 463 -26.42 -1.08 12.77
CA TYR A 463 -26.27 -0.60 11.39
C TYR A 463 -27.56 0.06 10.86
N LYS A 464 -28.72 -0.24 11.45
CA LYS A 464 -30.00 0.43 11.13
C LYS A 464 -30.06 1.77 11.86
N VAL A 465 -29.50 2.80 11.24
CA VAL A 465 -29.47 4.16 11.76
C VAL A 465 -30.19 5.10 10.80
N LYS A 466 -30.55 6.29 11.27
CA LYS A 466 -31.18 7.30 10.41
C LYS A 466 -30.13 7.93 9.49
N LEU A 467 -30.35 7.78 8.18
CA LEU A 467 -29.60 8.48 7.14
C LEU A 467 -30.44 9.66 6.64
N THR A 468 -29.83 10.85 6.60
CA THR A 468 -30.47 12.07 6.08
C THR A 468 -29.76 12.51 4.82
N THR A 469 -30.51 12.79 3.76
CA THR A 469 -29.95 13.25 2.47
C THR A 469 -30.22 14.74 2.29
N GLN A 470 -29.15 15.53 2.20
CA GLN A 470 -29.21 16.95 1.88
C GLN A 470 -28.89 17.16 0.40
N LYS A 471 -29.84 17.68 -0.37
CA LYS A 471 -29.61 18.04 -1.77
C LYS A 471 -28.71 19.28 -1.85
N ILE A 472 -27.64 19.19 -2.62
CA ILE A 472 -26.69 20.31 -2.84
C ILE A 472 -26.99 20.99 -4.18
N ASN A 473 -27.19 20.20 -5.24
CA ASN A 473 -27.58 20.70 -6.55
C ASN A 473 -28.35 19.63 -7.33
N SER A 474 -28.48 19.77 -8.66
CA SER A 474 -29.22 18.83 -9.51
C SER A 474 -28.55 17.45 -9.63
N LYS A 475 -27.23 17.35 -9.42
CA LYS A 475 -26.45 16.11 -9.56
C LYS A 475 -25.96 15.54 -8.23
N PHE A 476 -25.84 16.35 -7.18
CA PHE A 476 -25.20 15.97 -5.94
C PHE A 476 -26.07 16.19 -4.71
N SER A 477 -25.96 15.24 -3.79
CA SER A 477 -26.46 15.30 -2.42
C SER A 477 -25.38 14.84 -1.45
N TYR A 478 -25.46 15.27 -0.20
CA TYR A 478 -24.64 14.73 0.88
C TYR A 478 -25.51 13.89 1.80
N ILE A 479 -24.99 12.74 2.20
CA ILE A 479 -25.65 11.83 3.14
C ILE A 479 -25.03 12.08 4.52
N SER A 480 -25.86 12.18 5.54
CA SER A 480 -25.44 12.29 6.93
C SER A 480 -25.97 11.11 7.73
N ILE A 481 -25.10 10.52 8.52
CA ILE A 481 -25.43 9.45 9.47
C ILE A 481 -25.65 10.13 10.84
N GLU A 482 -26.78 9.83 11.49
CA GLU A 482 -27.22 10.51 12.73
C GLU A 482 -26.14 10.57 13.83
N ASN A 483 -25.37 9.49 13.99
CA ASN A 483 -24.26 9.43 14.93
C ASN A 483 -23.01 10.06 14.29
N LYS A 484 -22.85 11.37 14.47
CA LYS A 484 -21.62 12.08 14.08
C LYS A 484 -20.45 11.59 14.93
N LEU A 485 -19.32 11.34 14.28
CA LEU A 485 -18.07 11.05 14.97
C LEU A 485 -17.56 12.33 15.65
N PRO A 486 -16.95 12.23 16.85
CA PRO A 486 -16.22 13.36 17.43
C PRO A 486 -14.99 13.66 16.57
N ASP A 487 -14.40 14.85 16.73
CA ASP A 487 -13.11 15.15 16.10
C ASP A 487 -12.03 14.18 16.57
N TYR A 488 -11.02 13.96 15.73
CA TYR A 488 -9.91 13.06 16.03
C TYR A 488 -8.62 13.63 15.49
N THR A 489 -7.60 13.63 16.33
CA THR A 489 -6.24 14.03 15.96
C THR A 489 -5.35 12.79 16.06
N PRO A 490 -4.77 12.33 14.95
CA PRO A 490 -3.83 11.20 14.94
C PRO A 490 -2.66 11.44 15.89
N ASP A 491 -2.37 10.45 16.73
CA ASP A 491 -1.12 10.39 17.48
C ASP A 491 0.02 10.01 16.54
N ARG A 492 0.73 11.03 16.05
CA ARG A 492 1.82 10.83 15.08
C ARG A 492 2.98 10.00 15.62
N ASN A 493 3.08 9.75 16.93
CA ASN A 493 4.15 8.93 17.50
C ASN A 493 3.79 7.45 17.59
N TYR A 494 2.54 7.07 17.28
CA TYR A 494 2.17 5.66 17.23
C TYR A 494 2.79 5.00 15.99
N SER A 495 3.58 3.95 16.21
CA SER A 495 4.03 3.05 15.16
C SER A 495 3.86 1.59 15.60
N ASP A 496 3.73 0.72 14.59
CA ASP A 496 3.81 -0.72 14.77
C ASP A 496 4.67 -1.28 13.65
N ASP A 497 5.97 -1.31 13.93
CA ASP A 497 7.01 -1.63 12.95
C ASP A 497 7.31 -3.13 12.89
N ARG A 498 6.44 -3.97 13.48
CA ARG A 498 6.58 -5.42 13.43
C ARG A 498 6.55 -5.87 11.97
N VAL A 499 7.63 -6.53 11.54
CA VAL A 499 7.69 -7.11 10.19
C VAL A 499 6.54 -8.09 10.00
N PRO A 500 5.71 -7.95 8.97
CA PRO A 500 4.65 -8.92 8.70
C PRO A 500 5.22 -10.29 8.29
N VAL A 501 4.87 -11.36 9.01
CA VAL A 501 5.47 -12.71 8.82
C VAL A 501 4.48 -13.72 8.25
N LEU A 502 3.53 -13.33 7.39
CA LEU A 502 2.50 -14.25 6.89
C LEU A 502 2.59 -14.56 5.40
N GLY A 503 2.48 -15.85 5.06
CA GLY A 503 2.25 -16.36 3.71
C GLY A 503 3.47 -16.29 2.80
N VAL A 504 3.27 -15.82 1.56
CA VAL A 504 4.29 -15.72 0.51
C VAL A 504 5.51 -14.89 0.93
N ASN A 505 5.31 -13.89 1.79
CA ASN A 505 6.42 -13.14 2.36
C ASN A 505 7.27 -14.00 3.29
N GLN A 506 6.67 -14.90 4.07
CA GLN A 506 7.40 -15.93 4.81
C GLN A 506 8.10 -16.92 3.86
N TYR A 507 7.43 -17.42 2.81
CA TYR A 507 8.08 -18.28 1.80
C TYR A 507 9.28 -17.58 1.11
N ASN A 508 9.14 -16.29 0.76
CA ASN A 508 10.21 -15.49 0.19
C ASN A 508 11.34 -15.23 1.18
N LEU A 509 11.03 -14.97 2.46
CA LEU A 509 12.02 -14.83 3.54
C LEU A 509 12.77 -16.15 3.76
N GLU A 510 12.04 -17.26 3.84
CA GLU A 510 12.60 -18.62 3.97
C GLU A 510 13.47 -18.97 2.76
N ARG A 511 13.02 -18.67 1.53
CA ARG A 511 13.80 -18.85 0.30
C ARG A 511 15.07 -17.98 0.27
N LYS A 512 14.96 -16.68 0.62
CA LYS A 512 16.12 -15.77 0.72
C LYS A 512 17.12 -16.29 1.77
N SER A 513 16.64 -16.84 2.89
CA SER A 513 17.49 -17.42 3.95
C SER A 513 18.14 -18.76 3.57
N SER A 514 17.48 -19.59 2.77
CA SER A 514 18.00 -20.91 2.34
C SER A 514 18.99 -20.84 1.18
N ASN A 515 19.13 -19.68 0.52
CA ASN A 515 20.18 -19.40 -0.47
C ASN A 515 21.51 -18.93 0.16
N VAL A 516 21.61 -18.84 1.49
CA VAL A 516 22.88 -18.56 2.20
C VAL A 516 23.52 -19.90 2.59
N SER A 517 24.62 -20.29 1.92
CA SER A 517 25.37 -21.51 2.30
C SER A 517 26.05 -21.34 3.67
N PRO A 518 26.09 -22.40 4.51
CA PRO A 518 26.76 -22.35 5.80
C PRO A 518 28.28 -22.29 5.61
N THR A 519 28.91 -21.24 6.12
CA THR A 519 30.38 -21.17 6.21
C THR A 519 30.84 -22.11 7.33
N GLU A 520 31.72 -23.05 7.00
CA GLU A 520 32.26 -24.04 7.94
C GLU A 520 33.01 -23.38 9.12
N PRO A 521 32.85 -23.91 10.35
CA PRO A 521 33.58 -23.41 11.52
C PRO A 521 35.03 -23.89 11.48
N THR A 522 35.98 -22.94 11.42
CA THR A 522 37.40 -23.26 11.53
C THR A 522 37.81 -23.38 13.00
N GLU A 523 38.34 -24.54 13.39
CA GLU A 523 38.84 -24.85 14.74
C GLU A 523 40.04 -23.96 15.14
N PRO A 524 40.19 -23.61 16.43
CA PRO A 524 41.28 -22.80 16.93
C PRO A 524 42.50 -23.66 17.30
N THR A 525 43.61 -23.52 16.57
CA THR A 525 44.90 -24.12 16.97
C THR A 525 45.73 -23.11 17.77
N GLN A 526 45.93 -23.42 19.05
CA GLN A 526 46.86 -22.75 19.96
C GLN A 526 48.32 -22.89 19.47
N SER A 527 49.08 -21.80 19.51
CA SER A 527 50.54 -21.83 19.67
C SER A 527 50.97 -20.81 20.72
N THR A 528 51.78 -21.33 21.64
CA THR A 528 52.22 -20.85 22.95
C THR A 528 53.37 -19.85 22.91
N GLN A 529 53.20 -18.71 23.61
CA GLN A 529 54.11 -18.09 24.62
C GLN A 529 55.59 -17.72 24.28
N PRO A 530 56.31 -16.90 25.09
CA PRO A 530 56.00 -15.55 25.60
C PRO A 530 57.23 -14.57 25.71
N VAL A 531 56.95 -13.25 25.61
CA VAL A 531 57.41 -12.10 26.47
C VAL A 531 58.81 -11.42 26.29
N GLU A 532 58.71 -10.16 25.78
CA GLU A 532 59.27 -8.82 26.20
C GLU A 532 60.79 -8.49 26.30
N PRO A 533 61.18 -7.19 26.40
CA PRO A 533 60.44 -5.92 26.15
C PRO A 533 61.24 -4.89 25.30
N THR A 534 60.57 -4.01 24.52
CA THR A 534 60.81 -2.54 24.59
C THR A 534 59.76 -1.73 23.81
N GLN A 535 58.98 -0.97 24.61
CA GLN A 535 58.41 0.39 24.44
C GLN A 535 58.01 0.99 23.07
N SER A 536 56.77 1.51 23.14
CA SER A 536 56.15 2.69 22.53
C SER A 536 55.78 2.68 21.04
N ILE A 537 54.49 2.41 20.76
CA ILE A 537 53.72 2.99 19.64
C ILE A 537 52.29 3.28 20.13
N GLU A 538 51.79 4.48 19.80
CA GLU A 538 50.44 5.02 20.04
C GLU A 538 49.34 4.23 19.30
N PRO A 539 48.05 4.33 19.70
CA PRO A 539 46.96 3.62 19.05
C PRO A 539 46.56 4.32 17.74
N ASP A 540 46.76 3.65 16.60
CA ASP A 540 46.22 4.13 15.32
C ASP A 540 44.73 3.83 15.19
N GLU A 541 44.00 4.88 14.83
CA GLU A 541 42.56 5.00 14.63
C GLU A 541 42.11 4.48 13.25
N GLU A 542 41.50 3.30 13.16
CA GLU A 542 40.81 2.92 11.91
C GLU A 542 39.40 2.33 12.08
N CYS A 543 39.02 1.78 13.25
CA CYS A 543 37.61 1.47 13.50
C CYS A 543 37.31 1.21 14.98
N TRP A 544 37.03 2.26 15.76
CA TRP A 544 36.77 2.13 17.19
C TRP A 544 35.51 1.28 17.50
N SER A 545 34.55 1.15 16.57
CA SER A 545 33.29 0.43 16.80
C SER A 545 33.43 -1.09 16.82
N GLU A 546 34.51 -1.64 16.26
CA GLU A 546 34.74 -3.09 16.24
C GLU A 546 34.89 -3.67 17.63
N VAL A 547 35.43 -2.88 18.57
CA VAL A 547 35.54 -3.24 19.99
C VAL A 547 34.17 -3.50 20.62
N PHE A 548 33.12 -2.87 20.09
CA PHE A 548 31.73 -3.04 20.53
C PHE A 548 30.95 -4.07 19.70
N GLY A 549 31.60 -4.76 18.75
CA GLY A 549 30.98 -5.76 17.88
C GLY A 549 30.27 -5.20 16.64
N TYR A 550 30.49 -3.92 16.30
CA TYR A 550 29.91 -3.26 15.13
C TYR A 550 30.96 -2.98 14.06
N LYS A 551 30.62 -3.23 12.80
CA LYS A 551 31.51 -2.99 11.65
C LYS A 551 31.78 -1.50 11.45
N CYS A 552 32.85 -1.16 10.74
CA CYS A 552 33.02 0.20 10.23
C CYS A 552 32.07 0.51 9.07
N CYS A 553 31.64 1.78 8.98
CA CYS A 553 30.83 2.21 7.85
C CYS A 553 31.68 2.22 6.56
N SER A 554 31.15 1.63 5.49
CA SER A 554 31.89 1.40 4.25
C SER A 554 32.28 2.67 3.51
N LYS A 555 31.56 3.78 3.75
CA LYS A 555 31.89 5.11 3.19
C LYS A 555 32.81 5.96 4.07
N GLY A 556 33.28 5.42 5.21
CA GLY A 556 34.19 6.11 6.13
C GLY A 556 33.65 7.48 6.55
N CYS A 557 34.48 8.53 6.47
CA CYS A 557 34.08 9.90 6.83
C CYS A 557 32.96 10.51 5.97
N ASN A 558 32.63 9.90 4.83
CA ASN A 558 31.52 10.33 3.98
C ASN A 558 30.20 9.61 4.32
N SER A 559 30.19 8.74 5.32
CA SER A 559 28.97 8.14 5.85
C SER A 559 28.13 9.20 6.55
N LYS A 560 26.80 9.13 6.37
CA LYS A 560 25.86 9.99 7.07
C LYS A 560 25.87 9.63 8.56
N VAL A 561 26.17 10.60 9.42
CA VAL A 561 26.08 10.42 10.87
C VAL A 561 24.60 10.41 11.28
N TYR A 562 24.18 9.32 11.93
CA TYR A 562 22.82 9.15 12.49
C TYR A 562 22.78 9.35 14.00
N LEU A 563 23.88 9.06 14.70
CA LEU A 563 24.00 9.17 16.15
C LEU A 563 25.44 9.56 16.53
N ILE A 564 25.59 10.32 17.63
CA ILE A 564 26.87 10.64 18.25
C ILE A 564 26.72 10.31 19.74
N ASP A 565 27.65 9.52 20.29
CA ASP A 565 27.70 9.19 21.71
C ASP A 565 29.13 9.31 22.27
N GLU A 566 29.37 8.80 23.48
CA GLU A 566 30.68 8.82 24.14
C GLU A 566 31.73 7.94 23.43
N ALA A 567 31.30 7.00 22.57
CA ALA A 567 32.18 6.11 21.82
C ALA A 567 32.58 6.70 20.46
N GLY A 568 31.69 7.46 19.81
CA GLY A 568 32.01 8.22 18.61
C GLY A 568 30.80 8.48 17.69
N TYR A 569 31.07 8.61 16.39
CA TYR A 569 30.06 8.88 15.35
C TYR A 569 29.52 7.58 14.76
N TRP A 570 28.20 7.39 14.74
CA TRP A 570 27.56 6.19 14.23
C TRP A 570 26.83 6.44 12.91
N GLY A 571 27.00 5.53 11.97
CA GLY A 571 26.23 5.43 10.72
C GLY A 571 25.35 4.18 10.70
N ALA A 572 24.53 4.04 9.66
CA ALA A 572 23.73 2.85 9.42
C ALA A 572 23.76 2.45 7.94
N GLU A 573 24.05 1.17 7.66
CA GLU A 573 24.16 0.62 6.32
C GLU A 573 23.48 -0.76 6.28
N ASN A 574 22.61 -1.00 5.29
CA ASN A 574 21.85 -2.26 5.14
C ASN A 574 21.05 -2.70 6.38
N GLY A 575 20.60 -1.74 7.20
CA GLY A 575 19.85 -2.02 8.43
C GLY A 575 20.72 -2.43 9.64
N GLU A 576 22.05 -2.39 9.51
CA GLU A 576 23.00 -2.61 10.60
C GLU A 576 23.68 -1.30 11.01
N TRP A 577 23.95 -1.13 12.31
CA TRP A 577 24.76 -0.02 12.83
C TRP A 577 26.23 -0.21 12.48
N CYS A 578 26.91 0.89 12.15
CA CYS A 578 28.34 0.91 11.86
C CYS A 578 29.02 2.12 12.51
N GLY A 579 30.28 1.96 12.93
CA GLY A 579 31.08 3.08 13.42
C GLY A 579 31.69 3.87 12.28
N ILE A 580 31.59 5.19 12.37
CA ILE A 580 32.30 6.11 11.49
C ILE A 580 33.65 6.38 12.15
N PRO A 581 34.79 6.16 11.45
CA PRO A 581 36.12 6.39 12.02
C PRO A 581 36.29 7.83 12.52
N THR A 582 37.29 8.10 13.35
CA THR A 582 37.54 9.46 13.82
C THR A 582 37.83 10.36 12.63
N CYS A 583 36.87 11.21 12.29
CA CYS A 583 36.95 12.15 11.19
C CYS A 583 37.04 13.55 11.75
N ASN A 584 37.82 14.41 11.10
CA ASN A 584 38.12 15.75 11.60
C ASN A 584 36.97 16.74 11.34
N TYR A 585 35.74 16.38 11.75
CA TYR A 585 34.53 17.20 11.60
C TYR A 585 34.61 18.53 12.37
N GLU A 586 35.44 18.61 13.42
CA GLU A 586 35.66 19.83 14.20
C GLU A 586 36.52 20.89 13.51
N SER A 587 37.14 20.57 12.36
CA SER A 587 37.91 21.53 11.57
C SER A 587 37.11 22.23 10.47
N ASP A 588 35.84 21.86 10.28
CA ASP A 588 34.97 22.42 9.25
C ASP A 588 34.13 23.58 9.81
N GLU A 589 34.15 24.74 9.15
CA GLU A 589 33.41 25.97 9.53
C GLU A 589 31.87 25.81 9.60
N CYS A 590 31.32 24.63 9.26
CA CYS A 590 29.89 24.39 9.12
C CYS A 590 29.45 23.19 9.98
N PRO A 591 28.78 23.43 11.12
CA PRO A 591 28.43 22.40 12.09
C PRO A 591 27.61 21.23 11.51
N GLY A 592 26.78 21.49 10.50
CA GLY A 592 25.86 20.52 9.91
C GLY A 592 26.46 19.64 8.82
N LYS A 593 27.73 19.85 8.43
CA LYS A 593 28.42 19.01 7.44
C LYS A 593 28.58 17.57 7.93
N LYS A 594 28.76 17.37 9.25
CA LYS A 594 28.75 16.04 9.88
C LYS A 594 27.44 15.28 9.68
N TYR A 595 26.32 15.97 9.46
CA TYR A 595 25.01 15.37 9.19
C TYR A 595 24.70 15.26 7.67
N GLY A 596 25.67 15.56 6.81
CA GLY A 596 25.54 15.47 5.36
C GLY A 596 24.91 16.70 4.69
N TYR A 597 24.81 17.84 5.40
CA TYR A 597 24.31 19.08 4.82
C TYR A 597 25.45 19.97 4.29
N PRO A 598 25.31 20.58 3.10
CA PRO A 598 26.31 21.52 2.60
C PRO A 598 26.37 22.79 3.45
N CYS A 599 27.48 23.51 3.40
CA CYS A 599 27.58 24.86 3.96
C CYS A 599 26.67 25.84 3.20
N CYS A 600 26.00 26.74 3.91
CA CYS A 600 25.27 27.83 3.27
C CYS A 600 26.25 28.80 2.60
N GLU A 601 25.89 29.27 1.39
CA GLU A 601 26.64 30.34 0.70
C GLU A 601 26.44 31.71 1.36
N LYS A 602 25.37 31.87 2.15
CA LYS A 602 24.97 33.11 2.83
C LYS A 602 24.71 32.85 4.30
N CYS A 603 24.87 33.87 5.13
CA CYS A 603 24.62 33.84 6.56
C CYS A 603 23.14 34.02 6.94
N ASP A 604 22.22 33.64 6.06
CA ASP A 604 20.78 33.78 6.29
C ASP A 604 20.29 32.61 7.18
N VAL A 605 20.09 32.89 8.47
CA VAL A 605 19.63 31.89 9.44
C VAL A 605 18.11 31.74 9.32
N PHE A 606 17.69 30.53 8.96
CA PHE A 606 16.28 30.13 8.94
C PHE A 606 15.86 29.49 10.27
N LEU A 607 16.73 28.67 10.86
CA LEU A 607 16.49 27.95 12.11
C LEU A 607 17.80 27.81 12.89
N THR A 608 17.72 27.81 14.22
CA THR A 608 18.84 27.42 15.09
C THR A 608 18.35 26.38 16.08
N ASP A 609 19.07 25.27 16.18
CA ASP A 609 18.80 24.20 17.15
C ASP A 609 20.09 23.81 17.88
N LYS A 610 20.07 22.68 18.60
CA LYS A 610 21.23 22.16 19.35
C LYS A 610 22.39 21.73 18.46
N ASP A 611 22.14 21.54 17.17
CA ASP A 611 23.08 21.01 16.19
C ASP A 611 23.73 22.11 15.34
N GLY A 612 23.21 23.34 15.41
CA GLY A 612 23.82 24.55 14.85
C GLY A 612 22.78 25.52 14.29
N ALA A 613 23.27 26.50 13.53
CA ALA A 613 22.40 27.35 12.73
C ALA A 613 22.26 26.81 11.30
N TRP A 614 21.06 26.94 10.76
CA TRP A 614 20.61 26.33 9.52
C TRP A 614 19.99 27.37 8.60
N GLY A 615 20.30 27.28 7.32
CA GLY A 615 19.72 28.10 6.26
C GLY A 615 19.03 27.22 5.21
N VAL A 616 18.26 27.86 4.33
CA VAL A 616 17.60 27.19 3.20
C VAL A 616 18.01 27.90 1.91
N GLN A 617 18.61 27.17 0.98
CA GLN A 617 19.08 27.68 -0.31
C GLN A 617 18.68 26.73 -1.43
N ASN A 618 18.09 27.25 -2.51
CA ASN A 618 17.58 26.46 -3.63
C ASN A 618 16.65 25.30 -3.18
N SER A 619 15.79 25.57 -2.19
CA SER A 619 14.90 24.60 -1.56
C SER A 619 15.59 23.43 -0.83
N ASN A 620 16.91 23.52 -0.58
CA ASN A 620 17.68 22.55 0.19
C ASN A 620 18.18 23.15 1.51
N TRP A 621 18.26 22.32 2.54
CA TRP A 621 18.85 22.70 3.82
C TRP A 621 20.37 22.78 3.72
N CYS A 622 20.93 23.83 4.34
CA CYS A 622 22.36 24.03 4.47
C CYS A 622 22.71 24.44 5.90
N SER A 623 23.96 24.18 6.32
CA SER A 623 24.47 24.61 7.62
C SER A 623 25.14 25.97 7.51
N VAL A 624 24.71 26.92 8.33
CA VAL A 624 25.29 28.26 8.38
C VAL A 624 26.66 28.19 9.04
N LYS A 625 27.63 28.92 8.48
CA LYS A 625 29.01 28.93 8.97
C LYS A 625 29.10 29.53 10.37
N ASP A 626 29.99 29.02 11.22
CA ASP A 626 30.26 29.61 12.52
C ASP A 626 30.80 31.05 12.40
N SER A 627 31.53 31.35 11.32
CA SER A 627 32.01 32.71 11.01
C SER A 627 30.90 33.73 10.72
N CYS A 628 29.65 33.29 10.58
CA CYS A 628 28.49 34.16 10.43
C CYS A 628 28.00 34.76 11.75
N PHE A 629 28.57 34.32 12.89
CA PHE A 629 28.18 34.72 14.23
C PHE A 629 29.27 35.48 14.99
#